data_AF-A0A948CYH5-F1
#
_entry.id   AF-A0A948CYH5-F1
#
_cell.length_a   1.000
_cell.length_b   1.000
_cell.length_c   1.000
_cell.angle_alpha   90.00
_cell.angle_beta   90.00
_cell.angle_gamma   90.00
#
_symmetry.space_group_name_H-M   'P 1'
#
loop_
_entity.id
_entity.type
_entity.pdbx_description
1 polymer ?
#
loop_
_entity_poly.entity_id
_entity_poly.type
_entity_poly.pdbx_seq_one_letter_code
_entity_poly.pdbx_strand_id
1 'polypeptide(L)'
;MENLKILRDKTGAGIIDCKNSLAEAGGDIEKAVEILRKKGIAKAAKRGERETKEGIIKIAVNDQAKRGYIVEINAETDFVVRSEKFQEFANKILQLLINQQPKDKNELMSLPLDNANVQKVLDNLSGVIGEKINIKKCDILSSNGTVTGYTHLGGKIGVLVAIDKAEEKTLATELAMQIAATNPVYITSNQVSVEELNKEKEIYTEQLKKEGKPEEIIVKILNGKINKYYQEICLIEQEYIKDDKKQIKDILGKIKVEKFIRYSL
;
A
#
# COMPACT_ATOMS: atom_id res chain seq x y z
N MET A 1 7.19 11.70 40.90
CA MET A 1 6.45 10.61 40.21
C MET A 1 5.43 11.16 39.22
N GLU A 2 4.75 12.27 39.54
CA GLU A 2 3.75 12.90 38.67
C GLU A 2 4.31 13.39 37.32
N ASN A 3 5.39 14.17 37.29
CA ASN A 3 6.02 14.61 36.03
C ASN A 3 6.48 13.45 35.14
N LEU A 4 6.87 12.31 35.73
CA LEU A 4 7.24 11.12 34.99
C LEU A 4 6.03 10.48 34.30
N LYS A 5 4.90 10.41 35.01
CA LYS A 5 3.64 9.95 34.43
C LYS A 5 3.18 10.89 33.33
N ILE A 6 3.14 12.20 33.57
CA ILE A 6 2.74 13.21 32.58
C ILE A 6 3.62 13.13 31.33
N LEU A 7 4.94 13.08 31.48
CA LEU A 7 5.86 12.99 30.34
C LEU A 7 5.65 11.70 29.56
N ARG A 8 5.44 10.58 30.26
CA ARG A 8 5.14 9.30 29.62
C ARG A 8 3.78 9.33 28.92
N ASP A 9 2.76 9.95 29.49
CA ASP A 9 1.45 10.04 28.83
C ASP A 9 1.53 10.94 27.59
N LYS A 10 2.27 12.06 27.65
CA LYS A 10 2.49 12.97 26.52
C LYS A 10 3.30 12.35 25.37
N THR A 11 4.34 11.57 25.68
CA THR A 11 5.30 11.09 24.66
C THR A 11 5.15 9.61 24.35
N GLY A 12 4.66 8.83 25.31
CA GLY A 12 4.74 7.37 25.46
C GLY A 12 6.10 6.75 25.18
N ALA A 13 7.18 7.48 25.47
CA ALA A 13 8.51 6.89 25.55
C ALA A 13 8.63 5.95 26.77
N GLY A 14 9.63 5.05 26.74
CA GLY A 14 9.88 4.11 27.82
C GLY A 14 10.19 4.80 29.16
N ILE A 15 9.83 4.15 30.28
CA ILE A 15 9.96 4.73 31.64
C ILE A 15 11.38 5.23 31.92
N ILE A 16 12.40 4.45 31.54
CA ILE A 16 13.81 4.79 31.77
C ILE A 16 14.21 6.03 30.95
N ASP A 17 13.80 6.10 29.68
CA ASP A 17 14.08 7.26 28.84
C ASP A 17 13.40 8.52 29.37
N CYS A 18 12.15 8.43 29.82
CA CYS A 18 11.44 9.54 30.45
C CYS A 18 12.11 9.98 31.75
N LYS A 19 12.51 9.04 32.61
CA LYS A 19 13.21 9.34 33.87
C LYS A 19 14.53 10.05 33.61
N ASN A 20 15.34 9.55 32.69
CA ASN A 20 16.64 10.14 32.35
C ASN A 20 16.47 11.52 31.70
N SER A 21 15.49 11.68 30.83
CA SER A 21 15.25 12.96 30.16
C SER A 21 14.68 14.02 31.10
N LEU A 22 13.85 13.64 32.08
CA LEU A 22 13.42 14.55 33.16
C LEU A 22 14.58 14.97 34.05
N ALA A 23 15.50 14.05 34.38
CA ALA A 23 16.68 14.39 35.16
C ALA A 23 17.57 15.40 34.42
N GLU A 24 17.81 15.18 33.12
CA GLU A 24 18.57 16.09 32.26
C GLU A 24 17.88 17.45 32.05
N ALA A 25 16.54 17.45 32.02
CA ALA A 25 15.74 18.67 31.93
C ALA A 25 15.59 19.43 33.26
N GLY A 26 16.12 18.91 34.38
CA GLY A 26 15.90 19.51 35.70
C GLY A 26 14.44 19.46 36.16
N GLY A 27 13.67 18.49 35.69
CA GLY A 27 12.25 18.33 36.00
C GLY A 27 11.29 19.09 35.06
N ASP A 28 11.81 19.89 34.13
CA ASP A 28 11.03 20.60 33.11
C ASP A 28 10.47 19.61 32.07
N ILE A 29 9.14 19.58 31.93
CA ILE A 29 8.45 18.63 31.05
C ILE A 29 8.68 18.96 29.59
N GLU A 30 8.58 20.22 29.18
CA GLU A 30 8.69 20.61 27.76
C GLU A 30 10.13 20.42 27.27
N LYS A 31 11.11 20.78 28.10
CA LYS A 31 12.52 20.50 27.79
C LYS A 31 12.80 18.99 27.75
N ALA A 32 12.18 18.20 28.61
CA ALA A 32 12.30 16.74 28.57
C ALA A 32 11.68 16.13 27.30
N VAL A 33 10.55 16.68 26.81
CA VAL A 33 9.96 16.31 25.51
C VAL A 33 10.93 16.57 24.38
N GLU A 34 11.60 17.73 24.35
CA GLU A 34 12.59 18.03 23.32
C GLU A 34 13.80 17.09 23.36
N ILE A 35 14.31 16.76 24.55
CA ILE A 35 15.40 15.81 24.75
C ILE A 35 15.00 14.42 24.23
N LEU A 36 13.80 13.95 24.60
CA LEU A 36 13.27 12.67 24.13
C LEU A 36 13.15 12.65 22.60
N ARG A 37 12.69 13.74 21.99
CA ARG A 37 12.59 13.84 20.52
C ARG A 37 13.95 13.70 19.84
N LYS A 38 14.97 14.41 20.33
CA LYS A 38 16.35 14.31 19.80
C LYS A 38 16.91 12.89 19.94
N LYS A 39 16.70 12.26 21.11
CA LYS A 39 17.13 10.87 21.36
C LYS A 39 16.38 9.86 20.50
N GLY A 40 15.08 10.07 20.28
CA GLY A 40 14.23 9.23 19.45
C GLY A 40 14.72 9.17 18.01
N ILE A 41 14.99 10.33 17.40
CA ILE A 41 15.53 10.43 16.04
C ILE A 41 16.87 9.66 15.93
N ALA A 42 17.77 9.84 16.90
CA ALA A 42 19.05 9.11 16.90
C ALA A 42 18.86 7.59 17.05
N LYS A 43 17.88 7.13 17.84
CA LYS A 43 17.55 5.70 17.96
C LYS A 43 16.94 5.13 16.69
N ALA A 44 16.10 5.90 15.98
CA ALA A 44 15.50 5.50 14.71
C ALA A 44 16.57 5.33 13.61
N ALA A 45 17.53 6.26 13.53
CA ALA A 45 18.63 6.17 12.56
C ALA A 45 19.43 4.86 12.69
N LYS A 46 19.66 4.36 13.92
CA LYS A 46 20.35 3.09 14.19
C LYS A 46 19.56 1.84 13.76
N ARG A 47 18.30 2.00 13.34
CA ARG A 47 17.40 0.90 12.95
C ARG A 47 17.13 0.86 11.46
N GLY A 48 17.77 1.72 10.67
CA GLY A 48 17.53 1.86 9.23
C GLY A 48 17.65 0.57 8.41
N GLU A 49 18.48 -0.38 8.84
CA GLU A 49 18.70 -1.66 8.14
C GLU A 49 17.67 -2.75 8.48
N ARG A 50 16.81 -2.53 9.48
CA ARG A 50 15.82 -3.54 9.89
C ARG A 50 14.74 -3.75 8.84
N GLU A 51 14.24 -4.97 8.75
CA GLU A 51 13.12 -5.32 7.86
C GLU A 51 11.78 -4.96 8.51
N THR A 52 10.85 -4.42 7.73
CA THR A 52 9.47 -4.11 8.15
C THR A 52 8.50 -4.98 7.35
N LYS A 53 8.10 -6.12 7.92
CA LYS A 53 7.27 -7.14 7.24
C LYS A 53 5.78 -7.00 7.53
N GLU A 54 5.41 -6.23 8.54
CA GLU A 54 4.02 -5.96 8.89
C GLU A 54 3.67 -4.52 8.51
N GLY A 55 2.38 -4.20 8.40
CA GLY A 55 1.97 -2.85 8.05
C GLY A 55 0.47 -2.65 7.92
N ILE A 56 0.09 -1.50 7.38
CA ILE A 56 -1.26 -1.18 6.97
C ILE A 56 -1.25 -0.39 5.67
N ILE A 57 -2.23 -0.70 4.82
CA ILE A 57 -2.58 0.10 3.65
C ILE A 57 -3.84 0.89 3.99
N LYS A 58 -3.76 2.21 3.85
CA LYS A 58 -4.88 3.14 4.03
C LYS A 58 -5.33 3.67 2.68
N ILE A 59 -6.63 3.78 2.50
CA ILE A 59 -7.27 4.27 1.28
C ILE A 59 -8.33 5.32 1.63
N ALA A 60 -8.45 6.32 0.78
CA ALA A 60 -9.59 7.23 0.74
C ALA A 60 -9.98 7.53 -0.72
N VAL A 61 -11.23 7.91 -0.93
CA VAL A 61 -11.75 8.41 -2.21
C VAL A 61 -12.51 9.69 -1.90
N ASN A 62 -12.37 10.72 -2.73
CA ASN A 62 -13.10 11.97 -2.53
C ASN A 62 -14.60 11.81 -2.81
N ASP A 63 -15.41 12.73 -2.30
CA ASP A 63 -16.89 12.64 -2.38
C ASP A 63 -17.40 12.54 -3.82
N GLN A 64 -16.72 13.21 -4.75
CA GLN A 64 -17.04 13.22 -6.18
C GLN A 64 -16.64 11.93 -6.91
N ALA A 65 -15.94 11.01 -6.25
CA ALA A 65 -15.38 9.79 -6.84
C ALA A 65 -14.56 10.05 -8.12
N LYS A 66 -13.75 11.12 -8.10
CA LYS A 66 -12.82 11.47 -9.18
C LYS A 66 -11.37 11.29 -8.79
N ARG A 67 -11.10 11.10 -7.49
CA ARG A 67 -9.75 10.94 -6.96
C ARG A 67 -9.71 9.97 -5.79
N GLY A 68 -8.74 9.06 -5.85
CA GLY A 68 -8.42 8.11 -4.80
C GLY A 68 -6.99 8.31 -4.30
N TYR A 69 -6.78 7.99 -3.04
CA TYR A 69 -5.52 8.15 -2.32
C TYR A 69 -5.18 6.84 -1.64
N ILE A 70 -3.94 6.37 -1.78
CA ILE A 70 -3.48 5.13 -1.16
C ILE A 70 -2.09 5.33 -0.56
N VAL A 71 -1.88 4.82 0.66
CA VAL A 71 -0.57 4.84 1.33
C VAL A 71 -0.33 3.53 2.07
N GLU A 72 0.90 3.02 1.96
CA GLU A 72 1.38 1.85 2.69
C GLU A 72 2.38 2.29 3.77
N ILE A 73 2.14 1.87 5.00
CA ILE A 73 3.01 2.15 6.15
C ILE A 73 3.33 0.83 6.83
N ASN A 74 4.61 0.53 6.99
CA ASN A 74 5.09 -0.71 7.59
C ASN A 74 5.71 -0.50 8.98
N ALA A 75 5.74 -1.58 9.76
CA ALA A 75 6.46 -1.71 11.02
C ALA A 75 7.20 -3.06 11.07
N GLU A 76 8.01 -3.29 12.11
CA GLU A 76 8.67 -4.59 12.32
C GLU A 76 7.65 -5.65 12.74
N THR A 77 6.71 -5.31 13.64
CA THR A 77 5.72 -6.25 14.21
C THR A 77 4.27 -5.83 14.01
N ASP A 78 3.35 -6.80 14.07
CA ASP A 78 1.91 -6.55 13.98
C ASP A 78 1.34 -5.91 15.25
N PHE A 79 1.97 -6.11 16.41
CA PHE A 79 1.64 -5.41 17.65
C PHE A 79 1.75 -3.90 17.50
N VAL A 80 2.81 -3.41 16.84
CA VAL A 80 2.96 -1.98 16.56
C VAL A 80 1.91 -1.49 15.59
N VAL A 81 1.63 -2.24 14.52
CA VAL A 81 0.60 -1.90 13.54
C VAL A 81 -0.77 -1.72 14.21
N ARG A 82 -1.12 -2.55 15.19
CA ARG A 82 -2.40 -2.48 15.91
C ARG A 82 -2.45 -1.40 17.00
N SER A 83 -1.32 -0.77 17.32
CA SER A 83 -1.27 0.27 18.35
C SER A 83 -1.96 1.56 17.91
N GLU A 84 -2.57 2.26 18.87
CA GLU A 84 -3.28 3.52 18.64
C GLU A 84 -2.38 4.56 17.97
N LYS A 85 -1.16 4.76 18.47
CA LYS A 85 -0.20 5.73 17.93
C LYS A 85 0.15 5.48 16.46
N PHE A 86 0.32 4.22 16.08
CA PHE A 86 0.60 3.86 14.69
C PHE A 86 -0.62 4.13 13.80
N GLN A 87 -1.82 3.76 14.26
CA GLN A 87 -3.07 4.01 13.52
C GLN A 87 -3.35 5.51 13.36
N GLU A 88 -3.13 6.30 14.41
CA GLU A 88 -3.24 7.77 14.36
C GLU A 88 -2.26 8.37 13.35
N PHE A 89 -0.99 7.97 13.40
CA PHE A 89 0.01 8.41 12.44
C PHE A 89 -0.40 8.04 11.00
N ALA A 90 -0.83 6.79 10.77
CA ALA A 90 -1.28 6.35 9.45
C ALA A 90 -2.48 7.17 8.93
N ASN A 91 -3.43 7.49 9.80
CA ASN A 91 -4.57 8.33 9.46
C ASN A 91 -4.13 9.77 9.15
N LYS A 92 -3.21 10.35 9.93
CA LYS A 92 -2.64 11.68 9.65
C LYS A 92 -1.96 11.75 8.28
N ILE A 93 -1.18 10.72 7.93
CA ILE A 93 -0.53 10.65 6.61
C ILE A 93 -1.55 10.56 5.48
N LEU A 94 -2.61 9.75 5.63
CA LEU A 94 -3.69 9.70 4.64
C LEU A 94 -4.36 11.06 4.46
N GLN A 95 -4.67 11.76 5.56
CA GLN A 95 -5.26 13.10 5.51
C GLN A 95 -4.33 14.12 4.84
N LEU A 96 -3.02 14.03 5.10
CA LEU A 96 -2.04 14.89 4.45
C LEU A 96 -1.98 14.64 2.95
N LEU A 97 -2.05 13.37 2.52
CA LEU A 97 -2.12 12.98 1.10
C LEU A 97 -3.35 13.57 0.41
N ILE A 98 -4.51 13.55 1.07
CA ILE A 98 -5.77 14.15 0.58
C ILE A 98 -5.65 15.67 0.41
N ASN A 99 -5.10 16.33 1.43
CA ASN A 99 -5.09 17.80 1.51
C ASN A 99 -4.01 18.45 0.65
N GLN A 100 -2.82 17.83 0.58
CA GLN A 100 -1.63 18.44 -0.04
C GLN A 100 -1.31 17.86 -1.41
N GLN A 101 -1.79 16.64 -1.72
CA GLN A 101 -1.60 15.98 -3.01
C GLN A 101 -0.13 15.99 -3.51
N PRO A 102 0.83 15.55 -2.69
CA PRO A 102 2.23 15.47 -3.10
C PRO A 102 2.40 14.58 -4.34
N LYS A 103 3.33 14.94 -5.21
CA LYS A 103 3.63 14.23 -6.46
C LYS A 103 4.18 12.83 -6.22
N ASP A 104 4.95 12.69 -5.15
CA ASP A 104 5.60 11.43 -4.78
C ASP A 104 5.82 11.34 -3.26
N LYS A 105 6.40 10.20 -2.86
CA LYS A 105 6.78 9.95 -1.47
C LYS A 105 7.78 10.99 -0.94
N ASN A 106 8.75 11.43 -1.73
CA ASN A 106 9.79 12.35 -1.25
C ASN A 106 9.21 13.71 -0.88
N GLU A 107 8.28 14.21 -1.71
CA GLU A 107 7.50 15.41 -1.40
C GLU A 107 6.66 15.19 -0.14
N LEU A 108 5.94 14.06 -0.03
CA LEU A 108 5.18 13.71 1.18
C LEU A 108 6.05 13.74 2.45
N MET A 109 7.25 13.15 2.41
CA MET A 109 8.17 13.11 3.55
C MET A 109 8.64 14.50 4.00
N SER A 110 8.60 15.48 3.10
CA SER A 110 9.03 16.86 3.34
C SER A 110 7.89 17.77 3.82
N LEU A 111 6.63 17.37 3.65
CA LEU A 111 5.47 18.17 4.04
C LEU A 111 5.40 18.40 5.56
N PRO A 112 4.87 19.56 6.00
CA PRO A 112 4.60 19.82 7.40
C PRO A 112 3.61 18.81 8.01
N LEU A 113 3.92 18.33 9.21
CA LEU A 113 3.04 17.51 10.02
C LEU A 113 3.28 17.84 11.50
N ASP A 114 2.21 18.26 12.18
CA ASP A 114 2.26 18.81 13.55
C ASP A 114 3.32 19.94 13.64
N ASN A 115 4.30 19.84 14.54
CA ASN A 115 5.35 20.84 14.75
C ASN A 115 6.65 20.54 13.98
N ALA A 116 6.61 19.68 12.97
CA ALA A 116 7.78 19.29 12.18
C ALA A 116 7.38 18.91 10.74
N ASN A 117 8.22 18.16 10.04
CA ASN A 117 7.85 17.51 8.77
C ASN A 117 7.58 16.02 8.99
N VAL A 118 6.97 15.36 8.01
CA VAL A 118 6.62 13.93 8.07
C VAL A 118 7.80 13.05 8.45
N GLN A 119 8.99 13.25 7.85
CA GLN A 119 10.19 12.49 8.18
C GLN A 119 10.53 12.58 9.67
N LYS A 120 10.58 13.78 10.25
CA LYS A 120 10.92 13.96 11.67
C LYS A 120 9.86 13.37 12.61
N VAL A 121 8.58 13.46 12.22
CA VAL A 121 7.49 12.85 13.01
C VAL A 121 7.61 11.33 12.99
N LEU A 122 7.87 10.74 11.82
CA LEU A 122 8.11 9.30 11.65
C LEU A 122 9.30 8.82 12.49
N ASP A 123 10.44 9.50 12.39
CA ASP A 123 11.67 9.14 13.13
C ASP A 123 11.44 9.21 14.64
N ASN A 124 10.73 10.23 15.11
CA ASN A 124 10.37 10.34 16.52
C ASN A 124 9.46 9.20 16.97
N LEU A 125 8.43 8.86 16.17
CA LEU A 125 7.52 7.76 16.47
C LEU A 125 8.28 6.42 16.54
N SER A 126 9.16 6.15 15.59
CA SER A 126 10.04 4.96 15.62
C SER A 126 10.94 4.93 16.85
N GLY A 127 11.50 6.07 17.25
CA GLY A 127 12.32 6.16 18.46
C GLY A 127 11.55 5.89 19.76
N VAL A 128 10.30 6.37 19.82
CA VAL A 128 9.38 6.18 20.95
C VAL A 128 8.90 4.74 21.05
N ILE A 129 8.45 4.17 19.93
CA ILE A 129 7.95 2.78 19.88
C ILE A 129 9.10 1.78 20.05
N GLY A 130 10.29 2.14 19.56
CA GLY A 130 11.43 1.24 19.58
C GLY A 130 11.37 0.18 18.48
N GLU A 131 10.68 0.46 17.38
CA GLU A 131 10.66 -0.33 16.14
C GLU A 131 10.80 0.61 14.93
N LYS A 132 11.39 0.10 13.85
CA LYS A 132 11.44 0.77 12.56
C LYS A 132 10.02 0.86 12.00
N ILE A 133 9.63 2.07 11.64
CA ILE A 133 8.40 2.39 10.94
C ILE A 133 8.80 3.08 9.65
N ASN A 134 8.10 2.77 8.57
CA ASN A 134 8.42 3.32 7.26
C ASN A 134 7.14 3.57 6.46
N ILE A 135 7.06 4.73 5.83
CA ILE A 135 6.07 4.96 4.76
C ILE A 135 6.67 4.33 3.50
N LYS A 136 6.16 3.19 3.04
CA LYS A 136 6.78 2.47 1.90
C LYS A 136 6.57 3.22 0.60
N LYS A 137 5.32 3.52 0.29
CA LYS A 137 4.86 4.12 -0.96
C LYS A 137 3.50 4.77 -0.76
N CYS A 138 3.20 5.75 -1.60
CA CYS A 138 1.91 6.43 -1.68
C CYS A 138 1.62 6.77 -3.14
N ASP A 139 0.35 6.70 -3.52
CA ASP A 139 -0.10 7.05 -4.87
C ASP A 139 -1.42 7.82 -4.80
N ILE A 140 -1.66 8.63 -5.84
CA ILE A 140 -2.91 9.33 -6.08
C ILE A 140 -3.40 8.94 -7.46
N LEU A 141 -4.65 8.45 -7.52
CA LEU A 141 -5.30 8.09 -8.78
C LEU A 141 -6.41 9.10 -9.07
N SER A 142 -6.41 9.71 -10.26
CA SER A 142 -7.47 10.62 -10.69
C SER A 142 -8.08 10.17 -12.02
N SER A 143 -9.36 10.47 -12.23
CA SER A 143 -10.09 10.18 -13.46
C SER A 143 -11.20 11.19 -13.71
N ASN A 144 -11.55 11.40 -14.98
CA ASN A 144 -12.78 12.10 -15.37
C ASN A 144 -14.03 11.21 -15.28
N GLY A 145 -13.87 9.89 -15.21
CA GLY A 145 -14.94 8.91 -15.01
C GLY A 145 -15.19 8.63 -13.52
N THR A 146 -15.00 7.40 -13.05
CA THR A 146 -15.24 7.03 -11.63
C THR A 146 -13.98 6.40 -11.05
N VAL A 147 -13.55 6.92 -9.89
CA VAL A 147 -12.52 6.34 -9.03
C VAL A 147 -13.17 5.74 -7.79
N THR A 148 -12.79 4.51 -7.45
CA THR A 148 -13.20 3.81 -6.24
C THR A 148 -11.98 3.15 -5.59
N GLY A 149 -12.09 2.84 -4.29
CA GLY A 149 -11.12 2.06 -3.55
C GLY A 149 -11.72 0.90 -2.79
N TYR A 150 -10.93 -0.15 -2.58
CA TYR A 150 -11.30 -1.31 -1.77
C TYR A 150 -10.13 -1.74 -0.87
N THR A 151 -10.42 -2.06 0.38
CA THR A 151 -9.45 -2.60 1.35
C THR A 151 -9.88 -3.98 1.80
N HIS A 152 -8.93 -4.92 1.87
CA HIS A 152 -9.19 -6.29 2.31
C HIS A 152 -8.30 -6.68 3.51
N LEU A 153 -8.73 -7.69 4.27
CA LEU A 153 -8.01 -8.26 5.41
C LEU A 153 -7.47 -7.20 6.40
N GLY A 154 -8.31 -6.24 6.78
CA GLY A 154 -7.92 -5.20 7.74
C GLY A 154 -6.85 -4.22 7.25
N GLY A 155 -6.68 -4.09 5.92
CA GLY A 155 -5.69 -3.20 5.31
C GLY A 155 -4.39 -3.90 4.90
N LYS A 156 -4.38 -5.24 4.80
CA LYS A 156 -3.24 -5.97 4.19
C LYS A 156 -3.22 -5.88 2.67
N ILE A 157 -4.37 -5.63 2.04
CA ILE A 157 -4.48 -5.35 0.61
C ILE A 157 -5.30 -4.08 0.45
N GLY A 158 -4.86 -3.21 -0.46
CA GLY A 158 -5.59 -2.02 -0.85
C GLY A 158 -5.56 -1.83 -2.36
N VAL A 159 -6.70 -1.47 -2.94
CA VAL A 159 -6.87 -1.25 -4.37
C VAL A 159 -7.52 0.10 -4.63
N LEU A 160 -7.00 0.86 -5.59
CA LEU A 160 -7.69 1.94 -6.28
C LEU A 160 -7.95 1.54 -7.72
N VAL A 161 -9.11 1.87 -8.27
CA VAL A 161 -9.43 1.65 -9.69
C VAL A 161 -10.14 2.86 -10.26
N ALA A 162 -9.80 3.19 -11.50
CA ALA A 162 -10.41 4.24 -12.30
C ALA A 162 -11.04 3.62 -13.56
N ILE A 163 -12.30 4.00 -13.82
CA ILE A 163 -13.02 3.66 -15.05
C ILE A 163 -13.47 4.93 -15.77
N ASP A 164 -13.64 4.87 -17.09
CA ASP A 164 -13.98 6.04 -17.93
C ASP A 164 -15.45 6.49 -17.81
N LYS A 165 -16.30 5.69 -17.15
CA LYS A 165 -17.71 5.99 -16.92
C LYS A 165 -17.92 6.70 -15.58
N ALA A 166 -18.44 7.92 -15.63
CA ALA A 166 -18.84 8.66 -14.42
C ALA A 166 -20.05 8.01 -13.73
N GLU A 167 -20.14 8.19 -12.41
CA GLU A 167 -21.24 7.75 -11.54
C GLU A 167 -21.46 6.23 -11.46
N GLU A 168 -20.53 5.43 -11.97
CA GLU A 168 -20.63 3.97 -12.02
C GLU A 168 -19.91 3.31 -10.84
N LYS A 169 -20.26 3.73 -9.61
CA LYS A 169 -19.59 3.31 -8.37
C LYS A 169 -19.71 1.80 -8.10
N THR A 170 -20.84 1.19 -8.45
CA THR A 170 -21.09 -0.23 -8.22
C THR A 170 -20.08 -1.07 -8.98
N LEU A 171 -20.03 -0.94 -10.31
CA LEU A 171 -19.06 -1.68 -11.14
C LEU A 171 -17.61 -1.40 -10.73
N ALA A 172 -17.26 -0.14 -10.48
CA ALA A 172 -15.92 0.21 -10.02
C ALA A 172 -15.54 -0.50 -8.71
N THR A 173 -16.49 -0.67 -7.79
CA THR A 173 -16.28 -1.43 -6.55
C THR A 173 -16.08 -2.91 -6.80
N GLU A 174 -16.87 -3.49 -7.71
CA GLU A 174 -16.71 -4.90 -8.10
C GLU A 174 -15.35 -5.16 -8.75
N LEU A 175 -14.88 -4.25 -9.60
CA LEU A 175 -13.54 -4.30 -10.19
C LEU A 175 -12.45 -4.15 -9.14
N ALA A 176 -12.60 -3.26 -8.15
CA ALA A 176 -11.64 -3.12 -7.07
C ALA A 176 -11.52 -4.41 -6.24
N MET A 177 -12.64 -5.10 -5.99
CA MET A 177 -12.66 -6.40 -5.32
C MET A 177 -12.01 -7.50 -6.19
N GLN A 178 -12.32 -7.53 -7.50
CA GLN A 178 -11.68 -8.43 -8.47
C GLN A 178 -10.16 -8.28 -8.39
N ILE A 179 -9.65 -7.06 -8.58
CA ILE A 179 -8.21 -6.76 -8.58
C ILE A 179 -7.57 -7.14 -7.25
N ALA A 180 -8.25 -6.93 -6.13
CA ALA A 180 -7.74 -7.31 -4.81
C ALA A 180 -7.51 -8.83 -4.71
N ALA A 181 -8.45 -9.62 -5.23
CA ALA A 181 -8.43 -11.08 -5.18
C ALA A 181 -7.48 -11.72 -6.19
N THR A 182 -7.44 -11.22 -7.43
CA THR A 182 -6.75 -11.89 -8.55
C THR A 182 -5.38 -11.32 -8.89
N ASN A 183 -5.02 -10.15 -8.36
CA ASN A 183 -3.72 -9.50 -8.58
C ASN A 183 -3.27 -9.44 -10.06
N PRO A 184 -4.11 -8.88 -10.97
CA PRO A 184 -3.70 -8.69 -12.36
C PRO A 184 -2.49 -7.76 -12.43
N VAL A 185 -1.63 -7.99 -13.43
CA VAL A 185 -0.48 -7.14 -13.75
C VAL A 185 -0.88 -6.06 -14.76
N TYR A 186 -1.73 -6.44 -15.72
CA TYR A 186 -2.15 -5.62 -16.84
C TYR A 186 -3.67 -5.45 -16.84
N ILE A 187 -4.15 -4.40 -17.49
CA ILE A 187 -5.58 -4.23 -17.78
C ILE A 187 -5.94 -5.15 -18.94
N THR A 188 -5.16 -5.10 -20.03
CA THR A 188 -5.44 -5.81 -21.29
C THR A 188 -4.21 -6.55 -21.81
N SER A 189 -4.42 -7.61 -22.59
CA SER A 189 -3.35 -8.39 -23.23
C SER A 189 -2.42 -7.56 -24.13
N ASN A 190 -2.90 -6.47 -24.72
CA ASN A 190 -2.07 -5.55 -25.54
C ASN A 190 -0.98 -4.82 -24.75
N GLN A 191 -1.04 -4.83 -23.41
CA GLN A 191 0.01 -4.25 -22.56
C GLN A 191 1.14 -5.23 -22.26
N VAL A 192 0.96 -6.52 -22.59
CA VAL A 192 1.99 -7.54 -22.42
C VAL A 192 3.00 -7.40 -23.56
N SER A 193 4.28 -7.25 -23.22
CA SER A 193 5.33 -7.13 -24.22
C SER A 193 5.51 -8.43 -25.01
N VAL A 194 5.92 -8.31 -26.28
CA VAL A 194 6.26 -9.48 -27.11
C VAL A 194 7.39 -10.30 -26.48
N GLU A 195 8.34 -9.64 -25.83
CA GLU A 195 9.48 -10.25 -25.15
C GLU A 195 9.04 -11.10 -23.95
N GLU A 196 8.16 -10.57 -23.10
CA GLU A 196 7.57 -11.31 -21.97
C GLU A 196 6.77 -12.51 -22.45
N LEU A 197 5.94 -12.31 -23.49
CA LEU A 197 5.16 -13.39 -24.08
C LEU A 197 6.04 -14.50 -24.68
N ASN A 198 7.14 -14.14 -25.35
CA ASN A 198 8.05 -15.12 -25.92
C ASN A 198 8.79 -15.90 -24.84
N LYS A 199 9.27 -15.24 -23.78
CA LYS A 199 9.87 -15.92 -22.63
C LYS A 199 8.90 -16.91 -21.99
N GLU A 200 7.64 -16.52 -21.81
CA GLU A 200 6.63 -17.41 -21.24
C GLU A 200 6.35 -18.62 -22.15
N LYS A 201 6.29 -18.41 -23.48
CA LYS A 201 6.16 -19.51 -24.46
C LYS A 201 7.34 -20.48 -24.41
N GLU A 202 8.56 -19.98 -24.25
CA GLU A 202 9.77 -20.79 -24.11
C GLU A 202 9.70 -21.65 -22.85
N ILE A 203 9.34 -21.04 -21.71
CA ILE A 203 9.16 -21.75 -20.43
C ILE A 203 8.15 -22.89 -20.57
N TYR A 204 6.96 -22.64 -21.12
CA TYR A 204 5.97 -23.71 -21.32
C TYR A 204 6.44 -24.77 -22.31
N THR A 205 7.14 -24.38 -23.36
CA THR A 205 7.69 -25.32 -24.35
C THR A 205 8.70 -26.25 -23.70
N GLU A 206 9.63 -25.71 -22.92
CA GLU A 206 10.61 -26.50 -22.18
C GLU A 206 9.95 -27.44 -21.15
N GLN A 207 8.94 -26.95 -20.43
CA GLN A 207 8.17 -27.77 -19.51
C GLN A 207 7.53 -28.97 -20.24
N LEU A 208 6.84 -28.73 -21.35
CA LEU A 208 6.14 -29.78 -22.08
C LEU A 208 7.11 -30.77 -22.77
N LYS A 209 8.28 -30.29 -23.21
CA LYS A 209 9.38 -31.16 -23.70
C LYS A 209 9.89 -32.09 -22.60
N LYS A 210 10.09 -31.57 -21.38
CA LYS A 210 10.50 -32.39 -20.21
C LYS A 210 9.43 -33.40 -19.81
N GLU A 211 8.15 -33.11 -20.05
CA GLU A 211 7.03 -34.05 -19.89
C GLU A 211 6.96 -35.09 -21.04
N GLY A 212 7.89 -35.07 -22.00
CA GLY A 212 7.98 -36.05 -23.08
C GLY A 212 6.95 -35.88 -24.21
N LYS A 213 6.33 -34.70 -24.33
CA LYS A 213 5.29 -34.47 -25.34
C LYS A 213 5.90 -34.24 -26.74
N PRO A 214 5.35 -34.84 -27.81
CA PRO A 214 5.75 -34.57 -29.18
C PRO A 214 5.56 -33.10 -29.59
N GLU A 215 6.40 -32.57 -30.47
CA GLU A 215 6.38 -31.16 -30.88
C GLU A 215 5.02 -30.69 -31.43
N GLU A 216 4.35 -31.52 -32.24
CA GLU A 216 3.01 -31.22 -32.77
C GLU A 216 1.95 -31.06 -31.67
N ILE A 217 2.08 -31.83 -30.59
CA ILE A 217 1.18 -31.75 -29.42
C ILE A 217 1.50 -30.50 -28.59
N ILE A 218 2.79 -30.16 -28.45
CA ILE A 218 3.24 -28.98 -27.72
C ILE A 218 2.61 -27.71 -28.32
N VAL A 219 2.66 -27.55 -29.64
CA VAL A 219 2.09 -26.38 -30.33
C VAL A 219 0.59 -26.24 -30.04
N LYS A 220 -0.16 -27.35 -30.06
CA LYS A 220 -1.60 -27.34 -29.75
C LYS A 220 -1.88 -26.96 -28.30
N ILE A 221 -1.08 -27.43 -27.34
CA ILE A 221 -1.23 -27.11 -25.91
C ILE A 221 -0.82 -25.67 -25.61
N LEU A 222 0.20 -25.16 -26.31
CA LEU A 222 0.78 -23.84 -26.04
C LEU A 222 -0.26 -22.73 -26.18
N ASN A 223 -1.14 -22.79 -27.18
CA ASN A 223 -2.22 -21.81 -27.35
C ASN A 223 -3.13 -21.73 -26.11
N GLY A 224 -3.51 -22.88 -25.54
CA GLY A 224 -4.32 -22.92 -24.31
C GLY A 224 -3.58 -22.38 -23.10
N LYS A 225 -2.29 -22.72 -22.95
CA LYS A 225 -1.42 -22.20 -21.88
C LYS A 225 -1.26 -20.69 -21.94
N ILE A 226 -1.05 -20.13 -23.14
CA ILE A 226 -0.93 -18.68 -23.34
C ILE A 226 -2.26 -17.96 -23.09
N ASN A 227 -3.38 -18.53 -23.50
CA ASN A 227 -4.69 -17.97 -23.14
C ASN A 227 -4.88 -17.94 -21.63
N LYS A 228 -4.53 -19.03 -20.93
CA LYS A 228 -4.58 -19.07 -19.46
C LYS A 228 -3.65 -18.04 -18.81
N TYR A 229 -2.45 -17.86 -19.35
CA TYR A 229 -1.51 -16.84 -18.89
C TYR A 229 -2.13 -15.43 -18.98
N TYR A 230 -2.78 -15.10 -20.11
CA TYR A 230 -3.53 -13.84 -20.21
C TYR A 230 -4.66 -13.74 -19.18
N GLN A 231 -5.41 -14.82 -18.94
CA GLN A 231 -6.45 -14.84 -17.90
C GLN A 231 -5.87 -14.63 -16.50
N GLU A 232 -4.63 -15.01 -16.23
CA GLU A 232 -3.99 -14.80 -14.93
C GLU A 232 -3.54 -13.33 -14.77
N ILE A 233 -2.90 -12.76 -15.79
CA ILE A 233 -2.22 -11.46 -15.66
C ILE A 233 -3.03 -10.26 -16.19
N CYS A 234 -4.04 -10.46 -17.04
CA CYS A 234 -4.81 -9.37 -17.65
C CYS A 234 -6.23 -9.30 -17.05
N LEU A 235 -6.54 -8.17 -16.40
CA LEU A 235 -7.81 -7.95 -15.73
C LEU A 235 -9.03 -8.27 -16.61
N ILE A 236 -9.08 -7.77 -17.85
CA ILE A 236 -10.28 -7.94 -18.69
C ILE A 236 -10.51 -9.39 -19.14
N GLU A 237 -9.48 -10.23 -19.13
CA GLU A 237 -9.56 -11.64 -19.53
C GLU A 237 -9.87 -12.56 -18.35
N GLN A 238 -9.81 -12.05 -17.11
CA GLN A 238 -10.10 -12.84 -15.92
C GLN A 238 -11.56 -13.27 -15.87
N GLU A 239 -11.78 -14.46 -15.31
CA GLU A 239 -13.09 -14.88 -14.82
C GLU A 239 -13.53 -13.96 -13.68
N TYR A 240 -14.83 -13.65 -13.64
CA TYR A 240 -15.37 -12.77 -12.63
C TYR A 240 -15.56 -13.51 -11.31
N ILE A 241 -14.96 -13.01 -10.21
CA ILE A 241 -14.96 -13.70 -8.91
C ILE A 241 -16.35 -13.94 -8.31
N LYS A 242 -17.40 -13.23 -8.78
CA LYS A 242 -18.77 -13.44 -8.30
C LYS A 242 -19.61 -14.34 -9.22
N ASP A 243 -19.16 -14.61 -10.44
CA ASP A 243 -19.85 -15.42 -11.44
C ASP A 243 -18.82 -15.97 -12.43
N ASP A 244 -18.35 -17.19 -12.20
CA ASP A 244 -17.32 -17.88 -13.00
C ASP A 244 -17.75 -18.18 -14.44
N LYS A 245 -19.04 -17.98 -14.76
CA LYS A 245 -19.57 -18.08 -16.13
C LYS A 245 -19.33 -16.83 -16.97
N LYS A 246 -18.83 -15.74 -16.36
CA LYS A 246 -18.57 -14.47 -17.01
C LYS A 246 -17.11 -14.08 -16.86
N GLN A 247 -16.59 -13.36 -17.85
CA GLN A 247 -15.31 -12.68 -17.78
C GLN A 247 -15.49 -11.21 -17.43
N ILE A 248 -14.42 -10.55 -17.00
CA ILE A 248 -14.45 -9.12 -16.66
C ILE A 248 -14.86 -8.25 -17.85
N LYS A 249 -14.45 -8.58 -19.07
CA LYS A 249 -14.92 -7.89 -20.27
C LYS A 249 -16.45 -7.96 -20.46
N ASP A 250 -17.10 -9.04 -20.02
CA ASP A 250 -18.55 -9.19 -20.16
C ASP A 250 -19.32 -8.27 -19.21
N ILE A 251 -18.80 -8.08 -17.98
CA ILE A 251 -19.40 -7.16 -17.01
C ILE A 251 -19.07 -5.69 -17.30
N LEU A 252 -17.92 -5.41 -17.94
CA LEU A 252 -17.53 -4.06 -18.35
C LEU A 252 -18.36 -3.54 -19.53
N GLY A 253 -18.70 -4.41 -20.48
CA GLY A 253 -19.36 -4.01 -21.72
C GLY A 253 -18.51 -3.01 -22.51
N LYS A 254 -19.00 -1.76 -22.63
CA LYS A 254 -18.29 -0.67 -23.33
C LYS A 254 -17.40 0.19 -22.42
N ILE A 255 -17.51 0.01 -21.11
CA ILE A 255 -16.75 0.79 -20.12
C ILE A 255 -15.30 0.33 -20.12
N LYS A 256 -14.36 1.26 -20.01
CA LYS A 256 -12.93 0.97 -19.95
C LYS A 256 -12.40 1.19 -18.55
N VAL A 257 -11.55 0.26 -18.11
CA VAL A 257 -10.66 0.50 -16.97
C VAL A 257 -9.50 1.36 -17.48
N GLU A 258 -9.33 2.53 -16.89
CA GLU A 258 -8.27 3.46 -17.26
C GLU A 258 -6.96 3.10 -16.56
N LYS A 259 -7.04 2.83 -15.26
CA LYS A 259 -5.89 2.51 -14.42
C LYS A 259 -6.35 1.84 -13.12
N PHE A 260 -5.52 0.98 -12.57
CA PHE A 260 -5.64 0.52 -11.19
C PHE A 260 -4.30 0.60 -10.47
N ILE A 261 -4.36 0.64 -9.14
CA ILE A 261 -3.21 0.57 -8.24
C ILE A 261 -3.56 -0.45 -7.17
N ARG A 262 -2.71 -1.46 -7.00
CA ARG A 262 -2.88 -2.49 -5.97
C ARG A 262 -1.65 -2.55 -5.10
N TYR A 263 -1.85 -2.41 -3.80
CA TYR A 263 -0.85 -2.66 -2.77
C TYR A 263 -1.20 -3.95 -2.02
N SER A 264 -0.16 -4.68 -1.64
CA SER A 264 -0.21 -5.82 -0.74
C SER A 264 1.02 -5.74 0.14
N LEU A 265 0.82 -5.97 1.44
CA LEU A 265 1.90 -6.17 2.41
C LEU A 265 2.58 -7.52 2.17
#